data_AF-L9KCW7-F1
#
_entry.id   AF-L9KCW7-F1
#
_cell.length_a   1.000
_cell.length_b   1.000
_cell.length_c   1.000
_cell.angle_alpha   90.00
_cell.angle_beta   90.00
_cell.angle_gamma   90.00
#
_symmetry.space_group_name_H-M   'P 1'
#
loop_
_entity.id
_entity.type
_entity.pdbx_description
1 polymer ?
#
loop_
_entity_poly.entity_id
_entity_poly.type
_entity_poly.pdbx_seq_one_letter_code
_entity_poly.pdbx_strand_id
1 'polypeptide(L)'
;MTQGLHDHVFLGALSFVYFAKALAEGYLKSTITQIERRFDIPSSLVGVIDGSFEIGNLLVITFVSYFGAKLHRPKIIGAGCLIMGVGTLLIATPQFFMEKYRYERYSPFSNSTLNISPCLLESSSQLPISVMEKKSQSKISHECEVDASSSMWVYVFLGNLLRGIGETPIQPLGIAYLDDFASEDNAAFYIGCVQTVAIIGPIFGFLLGSLCAKLYVDIGFVNLDHINITPKDPQWVGAWWLGYLIAGIISLLAAVPFWCLPKSLPRPQSGEGSDYSSEKAKFIIDEHKEFQTPHGEKVKIMEMVRDFLPSLKNLFGNPVYLLYLCASTIQFNSLFGMVTYKPKYIEQQYGQSSSKANFVIGLINIPAVALGIFSGGIVMKKFRIGVCGAAKLYLGSSVFGYLLFLSLFALGCENSDVAGLTISYQGCIKPQLKSFALGIYTLAIRVLEIFTALPKM
;
A
#
# COMPACT_ATOMS: atom_id res chain seq x y z
N MET A 1 -29.92 19.27 -21.48
CA MET A 1 -29.33 18.04 -22.07
C MET A 1 -27.81 18.01 -21.94
N THR A 2 -27.11 19.13 -22.15
CA THR A 2 -25.65 19.25 -21.98
C THR A 2 -25.16 19.12 -20.53
N GLN A 3 -25.93 19.62 -19.54
CA GLN A 3 -25.56 19.57 -18.12
C GLN A 3 -25.39 18.14 -17.58
N GLY A 4 -26.41 17.27 -17.74
CA GLY A 4 -26.35 15.89 -17.25
C GLY A 4 -25.27 15.04 -17.92
N LEU A 5 -24.88 15.38 -19.16
CA LEU A 5 -23.77 14.72 -19.83
C LEU A 5 -22.44 15.02 -19.10
N HIS A 6 -22.21 16.27 -18.70
CA HIS A 6 -20.99 16.63 -17.96
C HIS A 6 -20.92 15.98 -16.56
N ASP A 7 -22.07 15.83 -15.89
CA ASP A 7 -22.14 15.21 -14.57
C ASP A 7 -21.80 13.71 -14.64
N HIS A 8 -22.38 13.00 -15.60
CA HIS A 8 -22.07 11.59 -15.84
C HIS A 8 -20.63 11.37 -16.33
N VAL A 9 -20.09 12.30 -17.12
CA VAL A 9 -18.69 12.26 -17.56
C VAL A 9 -17.74 12.47 -16.39
N PHE A 10 -18.01 13.43 -15.48
CA PHE A 10 -17.19 13.62 -14.29
C PHE A 10 -17.26 12.41 -13.36
N LEU A 11 -18.46 11.87 -13.11
CA LEU A 11 -18.63 10.68 -12.29
C LEU A 11 -17.86 9.47 -12.87
N GLY A 12 -17.95 9.28 -14.18
CA GLY A 12 -17.20 8.23 -14.88
C GLY A 12 -15.69 8.42 -14.80
N ALA A 13 -15.21 9.65 -15.04
CA ALA A 13 -13.80 9.99 -14.93
C ALA A 13 -13.27 9.80 -13.50
N LEU A 14 -14.01 10.29 -12.50
CA LEU A 14 -13.64 10.13 -11.09
C LEU A 14 -13.63 8.66 -10.67
N SER A 15 -14.63 7.88 -11.08
CA SER A 15 -14.66 6.43 -10.84
C SER A 15 -13.45 5.73 -11.45
N PHE A 16 -13.08 6.08 -12.68
CA PHE A 16 -11.91 5.51 -13.36
C PHE A 16 -10.59 5.86 -12.65
N VAL A 17 -10.44 7.07 -12.13
CA VAL A 17 -9.27 7.46 -11.33
C VAL A 17 -9.21 6.70 -10.01
N TYR A 18 -10.35 6.55 -9.33
CA TYR A 18 -10.43 5.77 -8.09
C TYR A 18 -10.07 4.29 -8.33
N PHE A 19 -10.49 3.74 -9.46
CA PHE A 19 -10.03 2.42 -9.89
C PHE A 19 -8.52 2.40 -10.13
N ALA A 20 -7.98 3.35 -10.91
CA ALA A 20 -6.56 3.40 -11.25
C ALA A 20 -5.65 3.53 -10.02
N LYS A 21 -5.97 4.45 -9.11
CA LYS A 21 -5.19 4.67 -7.88
C LYS A 21 -5.20 3.43 -6.98
N ALA A 22 -6.36 2.80 -6.80
CA ALA A 22 -6.51 1.64 -5.93
C ALA A 22 -5.92 0.36 -6.55
N LEU A 23 -5.91 0.24 -7.88
CA LEU A 23 -5.18 -0.80 -8.61
C LEU A 23 -3.66 -0.66 -8.39
N ALA A 24 -3.12 0.55 -8.52
CA ALA A 24 -1.70 0.82 -8.30
C ALA A 24 -1.29 0.50 -6.86
N GLU A 25 -2.11 0.89 -5.88
CA GLU A 25 -1.90 0.56 -4.46
C GLU A 25 -1.93 -0.95 -4.22
N GLY A 26 -2.92 -1.68 -4.74
CA GLY A 26 -2.98 -3.14 -4.64
C GLY A 26 -1.77 -3.83 -5.27
N TYR A 27 -1.29 -3.32 -6.40
CA TYR A 27 -0.09 -3.83 -7.05
C TYR A 27 1.18 -3.58 -6.22
N LEU A 28 1.34 -2.39 -5.64
CA LEU A 28 2.44 -2.06 -4.73
C LEU A 28 2.52 -3.07 -3.59
N LYS A 29 1.41 -3.29 -2.87
CA LYS A 29 1.38 -4.27 -1.76
C LYS A 29 1.73 -5.69 -2.21
N SER A 30 1.33 -6.08 -3.42
CA SER A 30 1.59 -7.42 -3.96
C SER A 30 3.06 -7.68 -4.36
N THR A 31 3.87 -6.63 -4.57
CA THR A 31 5.25 -6.73 -5.07
C THR A 31 6.33 -6.52 -4.00
N ILE A 32 5.93 -6.25 -2.74
CA ILE A 32 6.84 -6.00 -1.61
C ILE A 32 7.92 -7.07 -1.47
N THR A 33 7.55 -8.35 -1.51
CA THR A 33 8.52 -9.46 -1.38
C THR A 33 9.48 -9.54 -2.56
N GLN A 34 9.05 -9.11 -3.75
CA GLN A 34 9.88 -9.10 -4.95
C GLN A 34 10.91 -7.96 -4.90
N ILE A 35 10.51 -6.78 -4.43
CA ILE A 35 11.39 -5.64 -4.21
C ILE A 35 12.42 -6.00 -3.14
N GLU A 36 11.99 -6.62 -2.04
CA GLU A 36 12.89 -7.09 -0.97
C GLU A 36 13.99 -8.00 -1.52
N ARG A 37 13.62 -9.03 -2.27
CA ARG A 37 14.57 -10.00 -2.87
C ARG A 37 15.42 -9.40 -3.99
N ARG A 38 14.89 -8.45 -4.76
CA ARG A 38 15.62 -7.84 -5.89
C ARG A 38 16.74 -6.94 -5.42
N PHE A 39 16.51 -6.15 -4.38
CA PHE A 39 17.48 -5.20 -3.85
C PHE A 39 18.28 -5.74 -2.65
N ASP A 40 17.95 -6.95 -2.19
CA ASP A 40 18.52 -7.58 -0.99
C ASP A 40 18.49 -6.64 0.23
N ILE A 41 17.32 -6.06 0.48
CA ILE A 41 17.10 -5.06 1.54
C ILE A 41 16.28 -5.62 2.69
N PRO A 42 16.46 -5.14 3.93
CA PRO A 42 15.66 -5.60 5.07
C PRO A 42 14.21 -5.14 4.95
N SER A 43 13.29 -5.91 5.52
CA SER A 43 11.84 -5.59 5.50
C SER A 43 11.49 -4.26 6.16
N SER A 44 12.29 -3.81 7.13
CA SER A 44 12.13 -2.48 7.73
C SER A 44 12.31 -1.37 6.69
N LEU A 45 13.30 -1.50 5.80
CA LEU A 45 13.54 -0.53 4.73
C LEU A 45 12.45 -0.61 3.66
N VAL A 46 11.99 -1.81 3.28
CA VAL A 46 10.84 -1.96 2.37
C VAL A 46 9.58 -1.34 2.96
N GLY A 47 9.37 -1.47 4.28
CA GLY A 47 8.29 -0.80 5.00
C GLY A 47 8.39 0.72 4.93
N VAL A 48 9.60 1.30 5.00
CA VAL A 48 9.84 2.74 4.79
C VAL A 48 9.56 3.14 3.34
N ILE A 49 9.96 2.32 2.36
CA ILE A 49 9.66 2.55 0.94
C ILE A 49 8.15 2.54 0.70
N ASP A 50 7.42 1.57 1.25
CA ASP A 50 5.96 1.51 1.17
C ASP A 50 5.30 2.72 1.85
N GLY A 51 5.78 3.08 3.05
CA GLY A 51 5.31 4.24 3.81
C GLY A 51 5.62 5.60 3.17
N SER A 52 6.58 5.68 2.24
CA SER A 52 6.90 6.92 1.53
C SER A 52 5.72 7.49 0.73
N PHE A 53 4.79 6.63 0.29
CA PHE A 53 3.52 7.06 -0.28
C PHE A 53 2.73 7.96 0.67
N GLU A 54 2.55 7.51 1.92
CA GLU A 54 1.80 8.28 2.92
C GLU A 54 2.56 9.54 3.33
N ILE A 55 3.90 9.49 3.38
CA ILE A 55 4.73 10.68 3.59
C ILE A 55 4.43 11.72 2.50
N GLY A 56 4.44 11.31 1.24
CA GLY A 56 4.15 12.19 0.10
C GLY A 56 2.75 12.78 0.16
N ASN A 57 1.77 11.96 0.55
CA ASN A 57 0.40 12.39 0.68
C ASN A 57 0.20 13.41 1.82
N LEU A 58 0.73 13.11 3.01
CA LEU A 58 0.62 13.96 4.20
C LEU A 58 1.28 15.34 4.00
N LEU A 59 2.36 15.41 3.22
CA LEU A 59 3.04 16.68 2.92
C LEU A 59 2.14 17.70 2.21
N VAL A 60 1.16 17.22 1.43
CA VAL A 60 0.40 18.07 0.49
C VAL A 60 -1.09 18.10 0.82
N ILE A 61 -1.62 17.13 1.58
CA ILE A 61 -3.06 16.96 1.81
C ILE A 61 -3.73 18.14 2.50
N THR A 62 -3.10 18.72 3.51
CA THR A 62 -3.64 19.89 4.21
C THR A 62 -3.74 21.10 3.29
N PHE A 63 -2.69 21.34 2.50
CA PHE A 63 -2.65 22.44 1.54
C PHE A 63 -3.72 22.25 0.45
N VAL A 64 -3.79 21.07 -0.15
CA VAL A 64 -4.74 20.78 -1.23
C VAL A 64 -6.20 20.77 -0.74
N SER A 65 -6.46 20.24 0.46
CA SER A 65 -7.82 20.21 1.00
C SER A 65 -8.37 21.61 1.30
N TYR A 66 -7.53 22.52 1.78
CA TYR A 66 -7.93 23.89 2.10
C TYR A 66 -7.90 24.82 0.88
N PHE A 67 -6.77 24.89 0.16
CA PHE A 67 -6.59 25.83 -0.95
C PHE A 67 -7.09 25.28 -2.29
N GLY A 68 -6.93 23.97 -2.52
CA GLY A 68 -7.36 23.33 -3.77
C GLY A 68 -8.87 23.41 -4.00
N ALA A 69 -9.66 23.45 -2.91
CA ALA A 69 -11.11 23.61 -2.97
C ALA A 69 -11.56 24.95 -3.60
N LYS A 70 -10.72 25.99 -3.54
CA LYS A 70 -10.98 27.34 -4.08
C LYS A 70 -10.43 27.56 -5.49
N LEU A 71 -9.61 26.64 -5.98
CA LEU A 71 -9.00 26.68 -7.30
C LEU A 71 -9.80 25.81 -8.30
N HIS A 72 -9.30 25.67 -9.53
CA HIS A 72 -9.96 24.88 -10.58
C HIS A 72 -9.84 23.37 -10.29
N ARG A 73 -10.75 22.84 -9.45
CA ARG A 73 -10.66 21.48 -8.88
C ARG A 73 -10.39 20.37 -9.92
N PRO A 74 -11.11 20.27 -11.06
CA PRO A 74 -10.83 19.21 -12.04
C PRO A 74 -9.39 19.23 -12.57
N LYS A 75 -8.84 20.41 -12.90
CA LYS A 75 -7.47 20.52 -13.41
C LYS A 75 -6.42 20.14 -12.36
N ILE A 76 -6.68 20.41 -11.08
CA ILE A 76 -5.78 19.98 -9.99
C ILE A 76 -5.84 18.46 -9.82
N ILE A 77 -7.03 17.85 -9.87
CA ILE A 77 -7.19 16.39 -9.87
C ILE A 77 -6.43 15.77 -11.04
N GLY A 78 -6.60 16.35 -12.23
CA GLY A 78 -5.87 15.97 -13.43
C GLY A 78 -4.35 16.01 -13.21
N ALA A 79 -3.82 17.17 -12.82
CA ALA A 79 -2.38 17.33 -12.56
C ALA A 79 -1.86 16.32 -11.53
N GLY A 80 -2.64 16.04 -10.48
CA GLY A 80 -2.36 14.97 -9.54
C GLY A 80 -2.26 13.59 -10.20
N CYS A 81 -3.20 13.24 -11.08
CA CYS A 81 -3.17 11.98 -11.84
C CYS A 81 -1.92 11.86 -12.73
N LEU A 82 -1.46 12.95 -13.36
CA LEU A 82 -0.21 12.93 -14.12
C LEU A 82 1.00 12.67 -13.21
N ILE A 83 1.09 13.38 -12.09
CA ILE A 83 2.17 13.20 -11.10
C ILE A 83 2.15 11.76 -10.56
N MET A 84 0.97 11.23 -10.25
CA MET A 84 0.76 9.85 -9.81
C MET A 84 1.22 8.85 -10.86
N GLY A 85 0.86 9.04 -12.13
CA GLY A 85 1.28 8.19 -13.24
C GLY A 85 2.80 8.21 -13.46
N VAL A 86 3.41 9.40 -13.47
CA VAL A 86 4.87 9.56 -13.59
C VAL A 86 5.59 8.91 -12.40
N GLY A 87 5.10 9.12 -11.17
CA GLY A 87 5.65 8.47 -9.98
C GLY A 87 5.58 6.95 -10.05
N THR A 88 4.46 6.41 -10.53
CA THR A 88 4.27 4.97 -10.72
C THR A 88 5.23 4.41 -11.78
N LEU A 89 5.45 5.12 -12.89
CA LEU A 89 6.43 4.72 -13.90
C LEU A 89 7.87 4.81 -13.38
N LEU A 90 8.18 5.81 -12.54
CA LEU A 90 9.48 5.97 -11.92
C LEU A 90 9.86 4.75 -11.06
N ILE A 91 8.89 4.11 -10.39
CA ILE A 91 9.11 2.88 -9.62
C ILE A 91 9.68 1.76 -10.50
N ALA A 92 9.25 1.65 -11.76
CA ALA A 92 9.71 0.61 -12.68
C ALA A 92 11.14 0.84 -13.23
N THR A 93 11.65 2.08 -13.15
CA THR A 93 12.90 2.47 -13.81
C THR A 93 14.15 1.69 -13.40
N PRO A 94 14.35 1.26 -12.13
CA PRO A 94 15.55 0.53 -11.73
C PRO A 94 15.80 -0.72 -12.57
N GLN A 95 14.74 -1.42 -12.98
CA GLN A 95 14.89 -2.63 -13.78
C GLN A 95 15.64 -2.38 -15.11
N PHE A 96 15.48 -1.20 -15.70
CA PHE A 96 16.09 -0.89 -17.00
C PHE A 96 17.53 -0.42 -16.89
N PHE A 97 17.97 0.02 -15.69
CA PHE A 97 19.33 0.48 -15.45
C PHE A 97 20.19 -0.54 -14.71
N MET A 98 19.57 -1.44 -13.95
CA MET A 98 20.28 -2.47 -13.19
C MET A 98 20.73 -3.63 -14.07
N GLU A 99 21.78 -4.31 -13.61
CA GLU A 99 22.19 -5.58 -14.20
C GLU A 99 21.12 -6.67 -14.01
N LYS A 100 21.23 -7.69 -14.86
CA LYS A 100 20.40 -8.90 -14.79
C LYS A 100 20.49 -9.52 -13.40
N TYR A 101 19.37 -10.04 -12.92
CA TYR A 101 19.29 -10.69 -11.61
C TYR A 101 20.15 -11.95 -11.60
N ARG A 102 21.09 -12.01 -10.66
CA ARG A 102 21.95 -13.18 -10.44
C ARG A 102 21.44 -13.91 -9.20
N TYR A 103 21.24 -15.22 -9.33
CA TYR A 103 20.92 -16.10 -8.22
C TYR A 103 22.07 -17.10 -8.03
N GLU A 104 22.33 -17.50 -6.79
CA GLU A 104 23.42 -18.43 -6.50
C GLU A 104 23.09 -19.83 -7.03
N ARG A 105 23.89 -20.32 -7.98
CA ARG A 105 23.79 -21.70 -8.45
C ARG A 105 24.70 -22.58 -7.60
N TYR A 106 24.13 -23.32 -6.66
CA TYR A 106 24.86 -24.43 -6.04
C TYR A 106 25.11 -25.50 -7.09
N SER A 107 26.35 -25.60 -7.59
CA SER A 107 26.77 -26.72 -8.43
C SER A 107 27.11 -27.92 -7.54
N PRO A 108 26.39 -29.06 -7.62
CA PRO A 108 26.72 -30.25 -6.83
C PRO A 108 27.93 -31.04 -7.39
N PHE A 109 28.76 -30.44 -8.25
CA PHE A 109 29.86 -31.14 -8.91
C PHE A 109 31.11 -30.25 -9.02
N SER A 110 31.86 -30.19 -7.94
CA SER A 110 33.32 -30.25 -8.04
C SER A 110 33.75 -31.50 -7.29
N ASN A 111 34.51 -32.36 -7.95
CA ASN A 111 35.07 -33.58 -7.37
C ASN A 111 36.09 -33.20 -6.29
N SER A 112 35.60 -32.82 -5.11
CA SER A 112 36.40 -32.57 -3.92
C SER A 112 35.54 -32.91 -2.71
N THR A 113 36.03 -33.85 -1.91
CA THR A 113 35.34 -34.65 -0.89
C THR A 113 34.98 -33.87 0.39
N LEU A 114 34.54 -32.62 0.28
CA LEU A 114 34.17 -31.81 1.43
C LEU A 114 32.80 -31.16 1.19
N ASN A 115 31.75 -31.87 1.63
CA ASN A 115 30.43 -31.29 1.90
C ASN A 115 30.55 -30.34 3.09
N ILE A 116 31.05 -29.13 2.86
CA ILE A 116 30.95 -28.06 3.84
C ILE A 116 29.55 -27.47 3.67
N SER A 117 28.66 -27.79 4.60
CA SER A 117 27.38 -27.11 4.69
C SER A 117 27.63 -25.64 5.09
N PRO A 118 26.84 -24.68 4.58
CA PRO A 118 27.06 -23.25 4.80
C PRO A 118 26.87 -22.77 6.26
N CYS A 119 26.61 -23.69 7.21
CA CYS A 119 26.33 -23.39 8.61
C CYS A 119 27.17 -24.24 9.60
N LEU A 120 28.42 -24.61 9.27
CA LEU A 120 29.33 -25.12 10.30
C LEU A 120 30.06 -23.96 10.98
N LEU A 121 29.54 -23.59 12.15
CA LEU A 121 30.22 -22.77 13.13
C LEU A 121 31.42 -23.58 13.63
N GLU A 122 32.62 -23.07 13.36
CA GLU A 122 33.90 -23.67 13.70
C GLU A 122 34.04 -23.76 15.22
N SER A 123 33.56 -24.86 15.81
CA SER A 123 33.81 -25.18 17.21
C SER A 123 35.20 -25.80 17.30
N SER A 124 36.15 -24.93 17.61
CA SER A 124 37.52 -25.25 17.97
C SER A 124 37.58 -26.38 19.01
N SER A 125 38.06 -27.55 18.62
CA SER A 125 38.70 -28.49 19.54
C SER A 125 39.93 -29.10 18.87
N GLN A 126 41.06 -28.61 19.38
CA GLN A 126 42.46 -28.94 19.14
C GLN A 126 42.73 -30.41 18.72
N LEU A 127 43.48 -30.58 17.62
CA LEU A 127 44.55 -31.59 17.51
C LEU A 127 45.55 -31.16 16.42
N PRO A 128 46.88 -31.31 16.64
CA PRO A 128 47.88 -30.69 15.79
C PRO A 128 48.25 -31.61 14.62
N ILE A 129 48.15 -31.10 13.39
CA ILE A 129 48.77 -31.75 12.22
C ILE A 129 49.74 -30.75 11.61
N SER A 130 51.03 -30.99 11.85
CA SER A 130 52.16 -30.33 11.24
C SER A 130 52.45 -30.94 9.86
N VAL A 131 52.14 -30.25 8.76
CA VAL A 131 52.85 -30.44 7.48
C VAL A 131 52.86 -29.13 6.66
N MET A 132 54.03 -28.48 6.68
CA MET A 132 54.76 -27.90 5.55
C MET A 132 54.00 -27.09 4.46
N GLU A 133 54.04 -25.78 4.63
CA GLU A 133 54.56 -24.78 3.66
C GLU A 133 54.39 -25.06 2.15
N LYS A 134 53.46 -24.33 1.51
CA LYS A 134 53.71 -23.70 0.22
C LYS A 134 52.89 -22.42 0.06
N LYS A 135 53.52 -21.32 0.47
CA LYS A 135 53.11 -19.93 0.28
C LYS A 135 53.17 -19.63 -1.23
N SER A 136 52.03 -19.62 -1.91
CA SER A 136 51.87 -18.91 -3.19
C SER A 136 51.04 -17.66 -2.92
N GLN A 137 51.79 -16.58 -2.80
CA GLN A 137 51.30 -15.25 -2.52
C GLN A 137 50.66 -14.70 -3.80
N SER A 138 49.34 -14.79 -3.91
CA SER A 138 48.58 -13.86 -4.76
C SER A 138 47.86 -12.88 -3.83
N LYS A 139 48.35 -11.64 -3.85
CA LYS A 139 47.63 -10.49 -3.31
C LYS A 139 46.29 -10.40 -4.05
N ILE A 140 45.19 -10.72 -3.38
CA ILE A 140 43.88 -10.20 -3.74
C ILE A 140 43.55 -9.18 -2.65
N SER A 141 44.09 -7.98 -2.84
CA SER A 141 43.45 -6.76 -2.38
C SER A 141 42.24 -6.52 -3.27
N HIS A 142 41.10 -7.07 -2.87
CA HIS A 142 39.80 -6.45 -3.10
C HIS A 142 39.32 -6.21 -1.66
N GLU A 143 39.55 -5.04 -1.07
CA GLU A 143 38.59 -3.95 -1.19
C GLU A 143 37.23 -4.54 -1.56
N CYS A 144 36.43 -4.82 -0.53
CA CYS A 144 35.04 -5.20 -0.68
C CYS A 144 34.43 -4.06 -1.50
N GLU A 145 34.32 -4.26 -2.82
CA GLU A 145 33.49 -3.42 -3.66
C GLU A 145 32.13 -3.51 -3.00
N VAL A 146 31.76 -2.43 -2.31
CA VAL A 146 30.38 -2.14 -2.00
C VAL A 146 29.74 -2.07 -3.38
N ASP A 147 29.18 -3.20 -3.83
CA ASP A 147 28.52 -3.31 -5.11
C ASP A 147 27.62 -2.10 -5.26
N ALA A 148 27.87 -1.27 -6.28
CA ALA A 148 27.05 -0.12 -6.61
C ALA A 148 25.60 -0.51 -7.02
N SER A 149 25.22 -1.79 -6.86
CA SER A 149 23.87 -2.33 -7.00
C SER A 149 22.92 -1.93 -5.85
N SER A 150 23.42 -1.37 -4.74
CA SER A 150 22.63 -1.21 -3.50
C SER A 150 21.79 0.06 -3.37
N SER A 151 21.98 1.13 -4.16
CA SER A 151 21.23 2.40 -3.95
C SER A 151 20.04 2.64 -4.89
N MET A 152 19.77 1.73 -5.83
CA MET A 152 18.70 1.90 -6.83
C MET A 152 17.28 1.82 -6.25
N TRP A 153 17.10 1.30 -5.03
CA TRP A 153 15.81 1.34 -4.33
C TRP A 153 15.33 2.77 -4.04
N VAL A 154 16.23 3.77 -4.08
CA VAL A 154 15.87 5.20 -3.94
C VAL A 154 14.88 5.66 -5.02
N TYR A 155 14.93 5.08 -6.24
CA TYR A 155 13.95 5.37 -7.28
C TYR A 155 12.57 4.81 -6.93
N VAL A 156 12.51 3.63 -6.30
CA VAL A 156 11.25 3.06 -5.80
C VAL A 156 10.68 3.94 -4.70
N PHE A 157 11.53 4.39 -3.77
CA PHE A 157 11.14 5.34 -2.72
C PHE A 157 10.62 6.66 -3.31
N LEU A 158 11.37 7.29 -4.22
CA LEU A 158 10.99 8.58 -4.81
C LEU A 158 9.75 8.46 -5.70
N GLY A 159 9.62 7.37 -6.45
CA GLY A 159 8.44 7.10 -7.27
C GLY A 159 7.19 6.93 -6.42
N ASN A 160 7.29 6.21 -5.30
CA ASN A 160 6.16 6.01 -4.39
C ASN A 160 5.81 7.30 -3.60
N LEU A 161 6.81 8.09 -3.21
CA LEU A 161 6.62 9.44 -2.67
C LEU A 161 5.87 10.35 -3.65
N LEU A 162 6.30 10.37 -4.92
CA LEU A 162 5.67 11.17 -5.97
C LEU A 162 4.25 10.68 -6.27
N ARG A 163 4.03 9.35 -6.24
CA ARG A 163 2.69 8.76 -6.31
C ARG A 163 1.78 9.28 -5.20
N GLY A 164 2.29 9.36 -3.96
CA GLY A 164 1.60 9.93 -2.82
C GLY A 164 1.15 11.37 -3.04
N ILE A 165 2.08 12.22 -3.49
CA ILE A 165 1.80 13.63 -3.82
C ILE A 165 0.73 13.76 -4.91
N GLY A 166 0.82 12.93 -5.95
CA GLY A 166 -0.13 12.96 -7.06
C GLY A 166 -1.53 12.46 -6.69
N GLU A 167 -1.63 11.50 -5.77
CA GLU A 167 -2.90 10.95 -5.32
C GLU A 167 -3.68 11.90 -4.40
N THR A 168 -2.98 12.74 -3.64
CA THR A 168 -3.53 13.69 -2.67
C THR A 168 -4.76 14.48 -3.12
N PRO A 169 -4.78 15.18 -4.28
CA PRO A 169 -5.94 15.98 -4.70
C PRO A 169 -7.17 15.17 -5.10
N ILE A 170 -7.02 13.88 -5.41
CA ILE A 170 -8.07 13.09 -6.05
C ILE A 170 -9.28 12.95 -5.12
N GLN A 171 -9.05 12.56 -3.87
CA GLN A 171 -10.13 12.27 -2.93
C GLN A 171 -10.79 13.52 -2.33
N PRO A 172 -10.04 14.48 -1.73
CA PRO A 172 -10.65 15.67 -1.14
C PRO A 172 -11.38 16.51 -2.18
N LEU A 173 -10.74 16.77 -3.32
CA LEU A 173 -11.33 17.61 -4.36
C LEU A 173 -12.37 16.86 -5.19
N GLY A 174 -12.15 15.57 -5.46
CA GLY A 174 -13.07 14.75 -6.24
C GLY A 174 -14.42 14.57 -5.54
N ILE A 175 -14.40 14.23 -4.25
CA ILE A 175 -15.63 14.11 -3.46
C ILE A 175 -16.30 15.46 -3.24
N ALA A 176 -15.53 16.52 -2.93
CA ALA A 176 -16.11 17.86 -2.78
C ALA A 176 -16.71 18.38 -4.09
N TYR A 177 -16.07 18.11 -5.24
CA TYR A 177 -16.64 18.43 -6.54
C TYR A 177 -17.93 17.62 -6.74
N LEU A 178 -17.90 16.29 -6.54
CA LEU A 178 -19.09 15.44 -6.71
C LEU A 178 -20.28 15.86 -5.82
N ASP A 179 -20.03 16.20 -4.56
CA ASP A 179 -21.04 16.63 -3.59
C ASP A 179 -21.67 17.98 -3.97
N ASP A 180 -20.87 18.91 -4.53
CA ASP A 180 -21.36 20.22 -4.98
C ASP A 180 -22.28 20.15 -6.21
N PHE A 181 -22.21 19.06 -7.02
CA PHE A 181 -23.03 18.91 -8.24
C PHE A 181 -24.18 17.91 -8.10
N ALA A 182 -24.06 16.93 -7.21
CA ALA A 182 -25.15 16.00 -6.99
C ALA A 182 -26.31 16.69 -6.26
N SER A 183 -27.56 16.35 -6.63
CA SER A 183 -28.70 16.74 -5.81
C SER A 183 -28.57 16.11 -4.42
N GLU A 184 -29.07 16.79 -3.37
CA GLU A 184 -28.91 16.36 -1.96
C GLU A 184 -29.34 14.89 -1.73
N ASP A 185 -30.35 14.42 -2.47
CA ASP A 185 -30.83 13.03 -2.40
C ASP A 185 -29.93 12.00 -3.11
N ASN A 186 -29.11 12.42 -4.07
CA ASN A 186 -28.31 11.54 -4.93
C ASN A 186 -26.80 11.56 -4.62
N ALA A 187 -26.30 12.57 -3.88
CA ALA A 187 -24.88 12.72 -3.55
C ALA A 187 -24.30 11.46 -2.87
N ALA A 188 -24.99 10.96 -1.84
CA ALA A 188 -24.58 9.75 -1.13
C ALA A 188 -24.55 8.51 -2.05
N PHE A 189 -25.45 8.42 -3.02
CA PHE A 189 -25.48 7.32 -3.98
C PHE A 189 -24.28 7.38 -4.93
N TYR A 190 -23.99 8.55 -5.51
CA TYR A 190 -22.84 8.71 -6.41
C TYR A 190 -21.50 8.51 -5.70
N ILE A 191 -21.35 9.02 -4.47
CA ILE A 191 -20.18 8.73 -3.64
C ILE A 191 -20.06 7.23 -3.41
N GLY A 192 -21.17 6.54 -3.12
CA GLY A 192 -21.21 5.08 -2.98
C GLY A 192 -20.76 4.34 -4.24
N CYS A 193 -21.17 4.78 -5.43
CA CYS A 193 -20.72 4.21 -6.71
C CYS A 193 -19.20 4.36 -6.90
N VAL A 194 -18.65 5.56 -6.69
CA VAL A 194 -17.20 5.82 -6.82
C VAL A 194 -16.40 4.94 -5.86
N GLN A 195 -16.84 4.84 -4.60
CA GLN A 195 -16.17 4.01 -3.59
C GLN A 195 -16.27 2.51 -3.91
N THR A 196 -17.38 2.05 -4.48
CA THR A 196 -17.52 0.65 -4.91
C THR A 196 -16.54 0.32 -6.03
N VAL A 197 -16.39 1.21 -7.02
CA VAL A 197 -15.40 1.05 -8.09
C VAL A 197 -13.98 1.06 -7.53
N ALA A 198 -13.71 1.88 -6.51
CA ALA A 198 -12.43 1.91 -5.81
C ALA A 198 -12.07 0.54 -5.20
N ILE A 199 -13.03 -0.15 -4.59
CA ILE A 199 -12.82 -1.48 -3.97
C ILE A 199 -12.48 -2.56 -5.01
N ILE A 200 -12.91 -2.38 -6.26
CA ILE A 200 -12.57 -3.30 -7.36
C ILE A 200 -11.08 -3.16 -7.75
N GLY A 201 -10.50 -1.96 -7.63
CA GLY A 201 -9.10 -1.69 -8.00
C GLY A 201 -8.09 -2.67 -7.38
N PRO A 202 -8.07 -2.85 -6.04
CA PRO A 202 -7.14 -3.76 -5.37
C PRO A 202 -7.29 -5.22 -5.80
N ILE A 203 -8.49 -5.69 -6.17
CA ILE A 203 -8.69 -7.04 -6.74
C ILE A 203 -7.81 -7.20 -7.99
N PHE A 204 -7.93 -6.25 -8.92
CA PHE A 204 -7.13 -6.26 -10.15
C PHE A 204 -5.64 -6.02 -9.87
N GLY A 205 -5.30 -5.18 -8.90
CA GLY A 205 -3.91 -4.94 -8.48
C GLY A 205 -3.22 -6.22 -7.98
N PHE A 206 -3.86 -6.96 -7.08
CA PHE A 206 -3.32 -8.23 -6.57
C PHE A 206 -3.33 -9.35 -7.61
N LEU A 207 -4.33 -9.41 -8.49
CA LEU A 207 -4.33 -10.37 -9.61
C LEU A 207 -3.22 -10.07 -10.61
N LEU A 208 -3.00 -8.80 -10.97
CA LEU A 208 -1.88 -8.38 -11.79
C LEU A 208 -0.54 -8.70 -11.10
N GLY A 209 -0.45 -8.48 -9.80
CA GLY A 209 0.66 -8.89 -8.94
C GLY A 209 0.93 -10.39 -8.99
N SER A 210 -0.12 -11.20 -8.92
CA SER A 210 -0.04 -12.66 -9.04
C SER A 210 0.51 -13.11 -10.39
N LEU A 211 0.07 -12.48 -11.49
CA LEU A 211 0.56 -12.76 -12.83
C LEU A 211 2.03 -12.36 -13.00
N CYS A 212 2.38 -11.13 -12.59
CA CYS A 212 3.76 -10.63 -12.67
C CYS A 212 4.72 -11.45 -11.79
N ALA A 213 4.27 -11.88 -10.61
CA ALA A 213 5.07 -12.71 -9.71
C ALA A 213 5.37 -14.12 -10.28
N LYS A 214 4.56 -14.61 -11.23
CA LYS A 214 4.78 -15.89 -11.91
C LYS A 214 5.79 -15.79 -13.04
N LEU A 215 6.00 -14.59 -13.59
CA LEU A 215 6.98 -14.33 -14.64
C LEU A 215 8.34 -14.02 -14.02
N TYR A 216 9.43 -14.52 -14.59
CA TYR A 216 10.77 -14.22 -14.10
C TYR A 216 11.12 -12.74 -14.29
N VAL A 217 11.88 -12.16 -13.36
CA VAL A 217 12.22 -10.72 -13.33
C VAL A 217 12.77 -10.18 -14.65
N ASP A 218 13.67 -10.94 -15.30
CA ASP A 218 14.32 -10.54 -16.56
C ASP A 218 13.64 -11.14 -17.80
N ILE A 219 12.32 -11.32 -17.75
CA ILE A 219 11.52 -11.78 -18.88
C ILE A 219 11.79 -10.92 -20.13
N GLY A 220 12.10 -11.57 -21.25
CA GLY A 220 12.46 -10.90 -22.51
C GLY A 220 13.94 -10.50 -22.64
N PHE A 221 14.74 -10.59 -21.58
CA PHE A 221 16.18 -10.29 -21.60
C PHE A 221 17.07 -11.54 -21.44
N VAL A 222 16.49 -12.68 -21.08
CA VAL A 222 17.17 -13.97 -20.84
C VAL A 222 16.35 -15.12 -21.42
N ASN A 223 17.03 -16.19 -21.87
CA ASN A 223 16.40 -17.45 -22.27
C ASN A 223 15.90 -18.19 -21.02
N LEU A 224 14.58 -18.37 -20.93
CA LEU A 224 13.92 -19.05 -19.81
C LEU A 224 14.38 -20.50 -19.64
N ASP A 225 14.79 -21.16 -20.72
CA ASP A 225 15.24 -22.57 -20.71
C ASP A 225 16.55 -22.79 -19.91
N HIS A 226 17.30 -21.72 -19.63
CA HIS A 226 18.51 -21.78 -18.80
C HIS A 226 18.26 -21.46 -17.31
N ILE A 227 17.01 -21.21 -16.93
CA ILE A 227 16.60 -20.88 -15.57
C ILE A 227 16.13 -22.17 -14.87
N ASN A 228 16.92 -22.64 -13.90
CA ASN A 228 16.63 -23.87 -13.17
C ASN A 228 15.82 -23.64 -11.87
N ILE A 229 15.39 -22.41 -11.59
CA ILE A 229 14.60 -22.08 -10.41
C ILE A 229 13.10 -21.98 -10.74
N THR A 230 12.25 -22.31 -9.78
CA THR A 230 10.79 -22.28 -9.94
C THR A 230 10.17 -21.14 -9.13
N PRO A 231 8.92 -20.71 -9.40
CA PRO A 231 8.24 -19.68 -8.60
C PRO A 231 8.04 -19.98 -7.10
N LYS A 232 8.32 -21.21 -6.67
CA LYS A 232 8.32 -21.60 -5.25
C LYS A 232 9.70 -21.43 -4.59
N ASP A 233 10.75 -21.26 -5.39
CA ASP A 233 12.12 -21.10 -4.91
C ASP A 233 12.25 -19.77 -4.14
N PRO A 234 12.89 -19.73 -2.96
CA PRO A 234 13.12 -18.50 -2.21
C PRO A 234 13.94 -17.45 -2.98
N GLN A 235 14.79 -17.86 -3.93
CA GLN A 235 15.54 -16.95 -4.80
C GLN A 235 14.73 -16.47 -6.02
N TRP A 236 13.47 -16.90 -6.17
CA TRP A 236 12.64 -16.43 -7.26
C TRP A 236 12.24 -14.97 -7.08
N VAL A 237 12.58 -14.15 -8.08
CA VAL A 237 12.11 -12.77 -8.23
C VAL A 237 11.21 -12.67 -9.47
N GLY A 238 10.00 -12.20 -9.23
CA GLY A 238 8.99 -11.97 -10.25
C GLY A 238 9.22 -10.67 -11.02
N ALA A 239 8.56 -10.51 -12.17
CA ALA A 239 8.59 -9.30 -13.00
C ALA A 239 7.82 -8.12 -12.37
N TRP A 240 8.27 -7.67 -11.19
CA TRP A 240 7.64 -6.64 -10.37
C TRP A 240 7.53 -5.26 -11.06
N TRP A 241 8.38 -4.98 -12.04
CA TRP A 241 8.39 -3.71 -12.78
C TRP A 241 7.24 -3.61 -13.80
N LEU A 242 6.75 -4.74 -14.31
CA LEU A 242 5.83 -4.78 -15.43
C LEU A 242 4.46 -4.19 -15.09
N GLY A 243 3.92 -4.51 -13.91
CA GLY A 243 2.62 -3.98 -13.50
C GLY A 243 2.67 -2.51 -13.12
N TYR A 244 3.84 -1.96 -12.72
CA TYR A 244 4.00 -0.52 -12.53
C TYR A 244 3.92 0.24 -13.87
N LEU A 245 4.42 -0.33 -14.97
CA LEU A 245 4.22 0.24 -16.31
C LEU A 245 2.74 0.29 -16.69
N ILE A 246 2.04 -0.83 -16.49
CA ILE A 246 0.60 -0.94 -16.78
C ILE A 246 -0.20 0.04 -15.92
N ALA A 247 0.01 0.04 -14.60
CA ALA A 247 -0.67 0.92 -13.66
C ALA A 247 -0.35 2.41 -13.92
N GLY A 248 0.90 2.73 -14.26
CA GLY A 248 1.33 4.07 -14.62
C GLY A 248 0.64 4.59 -15.89
N ILE A 249 0.57 3.79 -16.95
CA ILE A 249 -0.15 4.14 -18.19
C ILE A 249 -1.64 4.34 -17.90
N ILE A 250 -2.28 3.44 -17.15
CA ILE A 250 -3.69 3.57 -16.77
C ILE A 250 -3.92 4.88 -15.99
N SER A 251 -3.00 5.23 -15.08
CA SER A 251 -3.06 6.48 -14.31
C SER A 251 -2.91 7.73 -15.17
N LEU A 252 -2.03 7.70 -16.18
CA LEU A 252 -1.88 8.79 -17.15
C LEU A 252 -3.13 8.95 -18.02
N LEU A 253 -3.73 7.83 -18.47
CA LEU A 253 -4.98 7.86 -19.22
C LEU A 253 -6.14 8.39 -18.38
N ALA A 254 -6.16 8.07 -17.08
CA ALA A 254 -7.14 8.58 -16.13
C ALA A 254 -7.07 10.10 -15.95
N ALA A 255 -5.93 10.71 -16.26
CA ALA A 255 -5.75 12.14 -16.21
C ALA A 255 -6.58 12.85 -17.32
N VAL A 256 -6.55 12.35 -18.56
CA VAL A 256 -7.05 13.04 -19.78
C VAL A 256 -8.45 13.68 -19.63
N PRO A 257 -9.49 13.01 -19.09
CA PRO A 257 -10.83 13.59 -19.01
C PRO A 257 -10.90 14.90 -18.20
N PHE A 258 -10.03 15.08 -17.20
CA PHE A 258 -10.06 16.22 -16.29
C PHE A 258 -9.60 17.54 -16.92
N TRP A 259 -8.85 17.49 -18.02
CA TRP A 259 -8.43 18.70 -18.75
C TRP A 259 -9.57 19.32 -19.55
N CYS A 260 -10.53 18.50 -19.97
CA CYS A 260 -11.68 18.92 -20.76
C CYS A 260 -12.86 19.38 -19.89
N LEU A 261 -12.77 19.25 -18.56
CA LEU A 261 -13.87 19.55 -17.64
C LEU A 261 -13.89 21.04 -17.23
N PRO A 262 -15.08 21.68 -17.17
CA PRO A 262 -15.22 23.09 -16.80
C PRO A 262 -14.88 23.35 -15.32
N LYS A 263 -14.56 24.61 -14.98
CA LYS A 263 -14.20 25.03 -13.62
C LYS A 263 -15.33 24.83 -12.60
N SER A 264 -16.55 25.07 -13.04
CA SER A 264 -17.77 25.01 -12.25
C SER A 264 -18.94 24.72 -13.18
N LEU A 265 -19.78 23.74 -12.85
CA LEU A 265 -21.06 23.55 -13.54
C LEU A 265 -22.10 24.50 -12.93
N PRO A 266 -22.97 25.15 -13.73
CA PRO A 266 -24.06 25.97 -13.21
C PRO A 266 -24.96 25.13 -12.29
N ARG A 267 -25.18 25.56 -11.04
CA ARG A 267 -26.09 24.86 -10.12
C ARG A 267 -27.50 24.83 -10.73
N PRO A 268 -28.24 23.70 -10.66
CA PRO A 268 -29.65 23.73 -10.97
C PRO A 268 -30.32 24.74 -10.04
N GLN A 269 -30.94 25.78 -10.61
CA GLN A 269 -31.85 26.66 -9.89
C GLN A 269 -33.08 25.83 -9.50
N SER A 270 -33.02 25.15 -8.36
CA SER A 270 -34.24 24.73 -7.66
C SER A 270 -34.90 26.01 -7.12
N GLY A 271 -36.16 26.21 -7.50
CA GLY A 271 -36.90 27.47 -7.41
C GLY A 271 -36.88 28.18 -6.06
N GLU A 272 -37.12 29.49 -6.16
CA GLU A 272 -37.38 30.41 -5.06
C GLU A 272 -38.35 29.79 -4.03
N GLY A 273 -37.95 29.82 -2.75
CA GLY A 273 -38.85 29.60 -1.62
C GLY A 273 -38.45 28.47 -0.68
N SER A 274 -37.37 28.64 0.09
CA SER A 274 -37.37 28.26 1.51
C SER A 274 -36.14 28.85 2.23
N ASP A 275 -36.41 29.72 3.20
CA ASP A 275 -35.47 30.47 4.04
C ASP A 275 -34.74 29.61 5.10
N TYR A 276 -34.47 28.33 4.82
CA TYR A 276 -33.82 27.44 5.79
C TYR A 276 -32.69 26.63 5.13
N SER A 277 -31.51 27.24 5.06
CA SER A 277 -30.16 26.64 5.05
C SER A 277 -29.20 27.46 4.16
N SER A 278 -28.81 28.64 4.65
CA SER A 278 -27.76 29.46 4.03
C SER A 278 -26.75 29.93 5.07
N GLU A 279 -26.10 28.96 5.73
CA GLU A 279 -24.80 29.19 6.37
C GLU A 279 -23.66 28.62 5.52
N LYS A 280 -23.88 27.56 4.74
CA LYS A 280 -22.85 27.00 3.83
C LYS A 280 -22.59 27.85 2.58
N ALA A 281 -23.56 28.66 2.15
CA ALA A 281 -23.46 29.44 0.92
C ALA A 281 -22.97 30.89 1.12
N LYS A 282 -23.16 31.47 2.32
CA LYS A 282 -22.69 32.83 2.62
C LYS A 282 -21.17 32.97 2.60
N PHE A 283 -20.43 31.90 2.90
CA PHE A 283 -18.96 31.93 2.87
C PHE A 283 -18.35 31.89 1.45
N ILE A 284 -19.15 31.63 0.41
CA ILE A 284 -18.65 31.45 -0.98
C ILE A 284 -19.23 32.50 -1.94
N ILE A 285 -20.44 33.01 -1.68
CA ILE A 285 -21.15 33.87 -2.65
C ILE A 285 -20.74 35.35 -2.56
N ASP A 286 -20.28 35.86 -1.41
CA ASP A 286 -20.03 37.30 -1.24
C ASP A 286 -18.74 37.82 -1.93
N GLU A 287 -17.85 36.93 -2.40
CA GLU A 287 -16.60 37.33 -3.08
C GLU A 287 -16.71 37.43 -4.61
N HIS A 288 -17.86 37.11 -5.21
CA HIS A 288 -17.94 36.89 -6.67
C HIS A 288 -17.99 38.17 -7.54
N LYS A 289 -17.78 39.37 -6.98
CA LYS A 289 -17.90 40.63 -7.76
C LYS A 289 -16.64 41.26 -8.32
N GLU A 290 -15.42 40.79 -8.04
CA GLU A 290 -14.24 41.39 -8.66
C GLU A 290 -13.22 40.33 -9.11
N PHE A 291 -13.27 39.98 -10.40
CA PHE A 291 -12.23 39.18 -11.05
C PHE A 291 -11.53 40.04 -12.10
N GLN A 292 -10.56 40.85 -11.67
CA GLN A 292 -9.44 41.34 -12.49
C GLN A 292 -8.47 42.19 -11.62
N THR A 293 -7.36 41.60 -11.14
CA THR A 293 -6.01 42.21 -11.06
C THR A 293 -4.99 41.29 -10.37
N PRO A 294 -3.69 41.32 -10.74
CA PRO A 294 -2.66 40.39 -10.24
C PRO A 294 -2.17 40.66 -8.80
N HIS A 295 -2.61 41.74 -8.15
CA HIS A 295 -2.16 42.13 -6.81
C HIS A 295 -3.01 41.55 -5.67
N GLY A 296 -4.22 41.06 -5.95
CA GLY A 296 -5.17 40.53 -4.94
C GLY A 296 -4.91 39.09 -4.49
N GLU A 297 -4.12 38.31 -5.24
CA GLU A 297 -3.92 36.88 -4.98
C GLU A 297 -3.11 36.61 -3.70
N LYS A 298 -2.12 37.47 -3.40
CA LYS A 298 -1.29 37.38 -2.18
C LYS A 298 -2.06 37.76 -0.91
N VAL A 299 -2.97 38.74 -1.01
CA VAL A 299 -3.79 39.20 0.12
C VAL A 299 -4.80 38.11 0.53
N LYS A 300 -5.41 37.42 -0.45
CA LYS A 300 -6.33 36.31 -0.20
C LYS A 300 -5.67 35.08 0.46
N ILE A 301 -4.41 34.76 0.14
CA ILE A 301 -3.69 33.64 0.78
C ILE A 301 -3.41 33.94 2.25
N MET A 302 -3.04 35.17 2.59
CA MET A 302 -2.76 35.56 3.98
C MET A 302 -4.00 35.47 4.87
N GLU A 303 -5.15 35.93 4.35
CA GLU A 303 -6.44 35.89 5.04
C GLU A 303 -6.93 34.44 5.24
N MET A 304 -6.74 33.61 4.22
CA MET A 304 -6.96 32.17 4.28
C MET A 304 -6.12 31.44 5.36
N VAL A 305 -4.84 31.78 5.50
CA VAL A 305 -3.98 31.20 6.53
C VAL A 305 -4.43 31.63 7.93
N ARG A 306 -4.95 32.85 8.07
CA ARG A 306 -5.44 33.39 9.34
C ARG A 306 -6.66 32.64 9.87
N ASP A 307 -7.55 32.20 8.99
CA ASP A 307 -8.75 31.43 9.36
C ASP A 307 -8.46 29.94 9.60
N PHE A 308 -7.39 29.40 9.00
CA PHE A 308 -7.04 27.99 9.12
C PHE A 308 -6.67 27.57 10.56
N LEU A 309 -5.85 28.37 11.24
CA LEU A 309 -5.35 28.09 12.60
C LEU A 309 -6.46 27.99 13.66
N PRO A 310 -7.42 28.94 13.74
CA PRO A 310 -8.57 28.84 14.64
C PRO A 310 -9.45 27.62 14.37
N SER A 311 -9.73 27.28 13.11
CA SER A 311 -10.52 26.10 12.76
C SER A 311 -9.83 24.81 13.21
N LEU A 312 -8.52 24.71 13.00
CA LEU A 312 -7.73 23.56 13.44
C LEU A 312 -7.75 23.42 14.98
N LYS A 313 -7.61 24.53 15.70
CA LYS A 313 -7.66 24.56 17.17
C LYS A 313 -9.02 24.11 17.71
N ASN A 314 -10.12 24.54 17.09
CA ASN A 314 -11.46 24.12 17.49
C ASN A 314 -11.70 22.62 17.25
N LEU A 315 -11.16 22.07 16.16
CA LEU A 315 -11.27 20.65 15.85
C LEU A 315 -10.52 19.78 16.86
N PHE A 316 -9.29 20.14 17.21
CA PHE A 316 -8.51 19.45 18.24
C PHE A 316 -9.01 19.71 19.67
N GLY A 317 -9.82 20.75 19.89
CA GLY A 317 -10.47 21.01 21.18
C GLY A 317 -11.61 20.02 21.50
N ASN A 318 -12.08 19.24 20.53
CA ASN A 318 -13.15 18.28 20.74
C ASN A 318 -12.59 16.90 21.18
N PRO A 319 -12.79 16.49 22.46
CA PRO A 319 -12.22 15.26 22.98
C PRO A 319 -12.80 14.00 22.31
N VAL A 320 -14.07 14.03 21.88
CA VAL A 320 -14.70 12.90 21.18
C VAL A 320 -14.07 12.69 19.81
N TYR A 321 -13.79 13.78 19.10
CA TYR A 321 -13.12 13.73 17.81
C TYR A 321 -11.68 13.20 17.93
N LEU A 322 -10.94 13.66 18.94
CA LEU A 322 -9.60 13.14 19.24
C LEU A 322 -9.61 11.64 19.56
N LEU A 323 -10.51 11.18 20.42
CA LEU A 323 -10.65 9.76 20.73
C LEU A 323 -11.00 8.92 19.50
N TYR A 324 -11.88 9.43 18.65
CA TYR A 324 -12.22 8.80 17.37
C TYR A 324 -11.01 8.69 16.45
N LEU A 325 -10.22 9.78 16.29
CA LEU A 325 -9.01 9.76 15.47
C LEU A 325 -7.98 8.75 15.98
N CYS A 326 -7.74 8.70 17.29
CA CYS A 326 -6.82 7.72 17.88
C CYS A 326 -7.28 6.28 17.61
N ALA A 327 -8.56 5.98 17.84
CA ALA A 327 -9.12 4.65 17.61
C ALA A 327 -9.04 4.25 16.12
N SER A 328 -9.44 5.14 15.21
CA SER A 328 -9.36 4.90 13.77
C SER A 328 -7.93 4.72 13.30
N THR A 329 -6.97 5.49 13.82
CA THR A 329 -5.55 5.36 13.45
C THR A 329 -5.01 3.99 13.82
N ILE A 330 -5.26 3.51 15.03
CA ILE A 330 -4.84 2.17 15.48
C ILE A 330 -5.49 1.09 14.61
N GLN A 331 -6.78 1.24 14.30
CA GLN A 331 -7.52 0.27 13.48
C GLN A 331 -6.99 0.20 12.04
N PHE A 332 -6.80 1.35 11.38
CA PHE A 332 -6.26 1.40 10.02
C PHE A 332 -4.82 0.92 9.97
N ASN A 333 -3.99 1.26 10.96
CA ASN A 333 -2.61 0.74 11.05
C ASN A 333 -2.61 -0.79 11.10
N SER A 334 -3.46 -1.39 11.93
CA SER A 334 -3.62 -2.86 11.97
C SER A 334 -4.07 -3.44 10.62
N LEU A 335 -5.05 -2.82 9.97
CA LEU A 335 -5.55 -3.26 8.66
C LEU A 335 -4.45 -3.19 7.57
N PHE A 336 -3.76 -2.05 7.45
CA PHE A 336 -2.70 -1.87 6.46
C PHE A 336 -1.50 -2.76 6.74
N GLY A 337 -1.10 -2.93 8.00
CA GLY A 337 -0.05 -3.87 8.39
C GLY A 337 -0.39 -5.30 7.98
N MET A 338 -1.63 -5.74 8.22
CA MET A 338 -2.09 -7.06 7.81
C MET A 338 -2.12 -7.21 6.28
N VAL A 339 -2.69 -6.27 5.53
CA VAL A 339 -2.76 -6.36 4.06
C VAL A 339 -1.36 -6.37 3.42
N THR A 340 -0.44 -5.56 3.95
CA THR A 340 0.91 -5.36 3.42
C THR A 340 1.79 -6.60 3.65
N TYR A 341 1.78 -7.18 4.85
CA TYR A 341 2.70 -8.28 5.20
C TYR A 341 2.07 -9.68 5.11
N LYS A 342 0.75 -9.80 4.93
CA LYS A 342 0.10 -11.11 4.77
C LYS A 342 0.58 -11.93 3.56
N PRO A 343 0.83 -11.36 2.35
CA PRO A 343 1.40 -12.14 1.25
C PRO A 343 2.73 -12.75 1.68
N LYS A 344 3.61 -11.93 2.26
CA LYS A 344 4.91 -12.34 2.78
C LYS A 344 4.81 -13.43 3.84
N TYR A 345 3.88 -13.28 4.79
CA TYR A 345 3.63 -14.29 5.81
C TYR A 345 3.23 -15.63 5.18
N ILE A 346 2.37 -15.63 4.17
CA ILE A 346 1.97 -16.86 3.46
C ILE A 346 3.15 -17.51 2.73
N GLU A 347 4.02 -16.70 2.13
CA GLU A 347 5.24 -17.18 1.47
C GLU A 347 6.21 -17.84 2.47
N GLN A 348 6.49 -17.16 3.59
CA GLN A 348 7.50 -17.61 4.56
C GLN A 348 7.00 -18.76 5.45
N GLN A 349 5.76 -18.68 5.94
CA GLN A 349 5.22 -19.65 6.88
C GLN A 349 4.75 -20.93 6.19
N TYR A 350 4.12 -20.80 5.02
CA TYR A 350 3.49 -21.92 4.30
C TYR A 350 4.21 -22.31 3.00
N GLY A 351 5.34 -21.66 2.66
CA GLY A 351 6.18 -22.05 1.53
C GLY A 351 5.47 -21.94 0.19
N GLN A 352 4.45 -21.09 0.12
CA GLN A 352 3.70 -20.88 -1.10
C GLN A 352 4.44 -19.85 -1.96
N SER A 353 4.36 -20.00 -3.28
CA SER A 353 4.86 -18.99 -4.21
C SER A 353 4.14 -17.65 -4.01
N SER A 354 4.86 -16.54 -4.22
CA SER A 354 4.29 -15.18 -4.18
C SER A 354 3.06 -15.02 -5.06
N SER A 355 3.08 -15.62 -6.26
CA SER A 355 1.93 -15.63 -7.18
C SER A 355 0.65 -16.19 -6.55
N LYS A 356 0.75 -17.34 -5.86
CA LYS A 356 -0.40 -17.98 -5.20
C LYS A 356 -0.88 -17.18 -3.98
N ALA A 357 0.04 -16.60 -3.20
CA ALA A 357 -0.31 -15.74 -2.07
C ALA A 357 -1.11 -14.51 -2.54
N ASN A 358 -0.61 -13.81 -3.57
CA ASN A 358 -1.27 -12.67 -4.18
C ASN A 358 -2.64 -13.03 -4.79
N PHE A 359 -2.75 -14.19 -5.44
CA PHE A 359 -4.01 -14.69 -6.00
C PHE A 359 -5.08 -14.89 -4.92
N VAL A 360 -4.73 -15.55 -3.82
CA VAL A 360 -5.65 -15.79 -2.69
C VAL A 360 -6.11 -14.48 -2.07
N ILE A 361 -5.22 -13.51 -1.91
CA ILE A 361 -5.56 -12.21 -1.33
C ILE A 361 -6.50 -11.43 -2.27
N GLY A 362 -6.15 -11.35 -3.56
CA GLY A 362 -6.95 -10.65 -4.56
C GLY A 362 -8.35 -11.25 -4.74
N LEU A 363 -8.47 -12.58 -4.80
CA LEU A 363 -9.74 -13.23 -5.13
C LEU A 363 -10.63 -13.53 -3.92
N ILE A 364 -10.05 -13.77 -2.75
CA ILE A 364 -10.82 -14.19 -1.56
C ILE A 364 -10.88 -13.08 -0.52
N ASN A 365 -9.73 -12.47 -0.19
CA ASN A 365 -9.68 -11.54 0.93
C ASN A 365 -10.32 -10.19 0.62
N ILE A 366 -9.96 -9.58 -0.51
CA ILE A 366 -10.46 -8.25 -0.89
C ILE A 366 -11.98 -8.25 -1.14
N PRO A 367 -12.56 -9.23 -1.86
CA PRO A 367 -14.02 -9.31 -1.99
C PRO A 367 -14.73 -9.53 -0.66
N ALA A 368 -14.14 -10.26 0.30
CA ALA A 368 -14.72 -10.40 1.63
C ALA A 368 -14.77 -9.05 2.37
N VAL A 369 -13.72 -8.22 2.25
CA VAL A 369 -13.72 -6.85 2.78
C VAL A 369 -14.80 -6.00 2.09
N ALA A 370 -14.92 -6.11 0.76
CA ALA A 370 -15.95 -5.42 -0.02
C ALA A 370 -17.37 -5.75 0.45
N LEU A 371 -17.65 -7.05 0.64
CA LEU A 371 -18.93 -7.54 1.16
C LEU A 371 -19.18 -7.06 2.59
N GLY A 372 -18.15 -6.99 3.44
CA GLY A 372 -18.23 -6.43 4.78
C GLY A 372 -18.65 -4.95 4.78
N ILE A 373 -18.01 -4.13 3.95
CA ILE A 373 -18.35 -2.70 3.79
C ILE A 373 -19.78 -2.55 3.27
N PHE A 374 -20.13 -3.28 2.21
CA PHE A 374 -21.45 -3.20 1.58
C PHE A 374 -22.58 -3.67 2.50
N SER A 375 -22.41 -4.80 3.17
CA SER A 375 -23.38 -5.32 4.14
C SER A 375 -23.53 -4.38 5.34
N GLY A 376 -22.45 -3.78 5.84
CA GLY A 376 -22.49 -2.74 6.87
C GLY A 376 -23.35 -1.54 6.46
N GLY A 377 -23.17 -1.05 5.22
CA GLY A 377 -24.00 0.01 4.67
C GLY A 377 -25.49 -0.35 4.57
N ILE A 378 -25.80 -1.56 4.11
CA ILE A 378 -27.19 -2.05 4.04
C ILE A 378 -27.81 -2.16 5.43
N VAL A 379 -27.09 -2.68 6.42
CA VAL A 379 -27.57 -2.80 7.80
C VAL A 379 -27.90 -1.41 8.37
N MET A 380 -27.00 -0.44 8.19
CA MET A 380 -27.21 0.94 8.61
C MET A 380 -28.48 1.55 7.97
N LYS A 381 -28.67 1.36 6.66
CA LYS A 381 -29.81 1.89 5.91
C LYS A 381 -31.13 1.19 6.26
N LYS A 382 -31.13 -0.13 6.33
CA LYS A 382 -32.34 -0.95 6.53
C LYS A 382 -32.91 -0.79 7.94
N PHE A 383 -32.05 -0.76 8.95
CA PHE A 383 -32.47 -0.64 10.35
C PHE A 383 -32.49 0.81 10.87
N ARG A 384 -32.14 1.79 10.04
CA ARG A 384 -32.10 3.23 10.38
C ARG A 384 -31.42 3.49 11.72
N ILE A 385 -30.22 2.94 11.85
CA ILE A 385 -29.51 2.87 13.13
C ILE A 385 -28.96 4.25 13.49
N GLY A 386 -29.36 4.79 14.66
CA GLY A 386 -28.80 6.03 15.19
C GLY A 386 -27.36 5.88 15.69
N VAL A 387 -26.69 7.00 15.98
CA VAL A 387 -25.25 7.05 16.35
C VAL A 387 -24.90 6.10 17.51
N CYS A 388 -25.69 6.09 18.59
CA CYS A 388 -25.47 5.19 19.72
C CYS A 388 -25.65 3.71 19.36
N GLY A 389 -26.58 3.40 18.44
CA GLY A 389 -26.77 2.04 17.94
C GLY A 389 -25.61 1.60 17.06
N ALA A 390 -25.09 2.49 16.21
CA ALA A 390 -23.94 2.24 15.36
C ALA A 390 -22.68 1.99 16.20
N ALA A 391 -22.48 2.76 17.28
CA ALA A 391 -21.39 2.54 18.23
C ALA A 391 -21.47 1.17 18.92
N LYS A 392 -22.67 0.75 19.36
CA LYS A 392 -22.88 -0.59 19.95
C LYS A 392 -22.61 -1.71 18.95
N LEU A 393 -23.08 -1.56 17.71
CA LEU A 393 -22.79 -2.52 16.64
C LEU A 393 -21.30 -2.61 16.33
N TYR A 394 -20.62 -1.46 16.26
CA TYR A 394 -19.18 -1.39 16.02
C TYR A 394 -18.38 -2.09 17.14
N LEU A 395 -18.73 -1.87 18.40
CA LEU A 395 -18.12 -2.58 19.53
C LEU A 395 -18.40 -4.08 19.47
N GLY A 396 -19.65 -4.47 19.22
CA GLY A 396 -20.05 -5.87 19.10
C GLY A 396 -19.32 -6.60 17.97
N SER A 397 -19.23 -5.98 16.79
CA SER A 397 -18.52 -6.56 15.64
C SER A 397 -17.01 -6.63 15.87
N SER A 398 -16.43 -5.65 16.57
CA SER A 398 -15.00 -5.66 16.92
C SER A 398 -14.66 -6.79 17.89
N VAL A 399 -15.47 -6.98 18.94
CA VAL A 399 -15.30 -8.10 19.90
C VAL A 399 -15.49 -9.44 19.20
N PHE A 400 -16.52 -9.57 18.38
CA PHE A 400 -16.76 -10.78 17.60
C PHE A 400 -15.60 -11.08 16.64
N GLY A 401 -15.09 -10.07 15.94
CA GLY A 401 -13.93 -10.20 15.07
C GLY A 401 -12.69 -10.66 15.83
N TYR A 402 -12.42 -10.10 17.01
CA TYR A 402 -11.32 -10.53 17.87
C TYR A 402 -11.45 -12.00 18.30
N LEU A 403 -12.65 -12.44 18.68
CA LEU A 403 -12.91 -13.84 19.04
C LEU A 403 -12.68 -14.80 17.85
N LEU A 404 -13.06 -14.38 16.63
CA LEU A 404 -12.77 -15.14 15.41
C LEU A 404 -11.26 -15.19 15.11
N PHE A 405 -10.52 -14.11 15.33
CA PHE A 405 -9.06 -14.14 15.19
C PHE A 405 -8.41 -15.05 16.24
N LEU A 406 -8.92 -15.09 17.47
CA LEU A 406 -8.45 -16.02 18.49
C LEU A 406 -8.69 -17.49 18.11
N SER A 407 -9.81 -17.80 17.44
CA SER A 407 -10.10 -19.19 17.03
C SER A 407 -9.15 -19.70 15.94
N LEU A 408 -8.52 -18.81 15.16
CA LEU A 408 -7.49 -19.18 14.18
C LEU A 408 -6.28 -19.86 14.82
N PHE A 409 -5.97 -19.59 16.10
CA PHE A 409 -4.90 -20.31 16.81
C PHE A 409 -5.18 -21.81 16.93
N ALA A 410 -6.46 -22.21 16.98
CA ALA A 410 -6.84 -23.62 17.04
C ALA A 410 -6.80 -24.31 15.66
N LEU A 411 -6.84 -23.55 14.56
CA LEU A 411 -6.81 -24.05 13.19
C LEU A 411 -5.36 -24.07 12.69
N GLY A 412 -4.73 -25.25 12.69
CA GLY A 412 -3.36 -25.44 12.18
C GLY A 412 -3.32 -25.86 10.70
N CYS A 413 -2.32 -25.37 9.97
CA CYS A 413 -1.89 -25.91 8.67
C CYS A 413 -0.44 -26.37 8.76
N GLU A 414 -0.02 -27.25 7.84
CA GLU A 414 1.39 -27.65 7.72
C GLU A 414 2.25 -26.44 7.37
N ASN A 415 3.27 -26.20 8.20
CA ASN A 415 4.25 -25.13 7.99
C ASN A 415 5.36 -25.62 7.05
N SER A 416 6.11 -24.69 6.48
CA SER A 416 7.30 -25.03 5.70
C SER A 416 8.39 -25.69 6.51
N ASP A 417 9.07 -26.62 5.86
CA ASP A 417 10.18 -27.31 6.48
C ASP A 417 11.44 -26.45 6.49
N VAL A 418 11.95 -26.19 7.68
CA VAL A 418 13.18 -25.44 7.92
C VAL A 418 14.22 -26.38 8.52
N ALA A 419 15.32 -26.57 7.80
CA ALA A 419 16.43 -27.40 8.26
C ALA A 419 17.00 -26.89 9.59
N GLY A 420 17.23 -27.80 10.53
CA GLY A 420 17.64 -27.50 11.91
C GLY A 420 16.49 -27.21 12.87
N LEU A 421 15.32 -26.77 12.38
CA LEU A 421 14.14 -26.48 13.21
C LEU A 421 13.09 -27.59 13.12
N THR A 422 12.48 -27.79 11.94
CA THR A 422 11.40 -28.78 11.74
C THR A 422 11.94 -30.11 11.21
N ILE A 423 13.00 -30.08 10.40
CA ILE A 423 13.71 -31.27 9.90
C ILE A 423 15.17 -31.18 10.32
N SER A 424 15.80 -32.28 10.68
CA SER A 424 17.26 -32.31 10.88
C SER A 424 17.98 -31.99 9.56
N TYR A 425 19.22 -31.49 9.62
CA TYR A 425 20.06 -31.33 8.42
C TYR A 425 20.30 -32.65 7.66
N GLN A 426 19.99 -33.79 8.28
CA GLN A 426 20.08 -35.15 7.71
C GLN A 426 18.73 -35.67 7.20
N GLY A 427 17.64 -34.88 7.22
CA GLY A 427 16.33 -35.26 6.68
C GLY A 427 15.40 -35.99 7.65
N CYS A 428 15.73 -36.11 8.94
CA CYS A 428 14.82 -36.69 9.93
C CYS A 428 13.81 -35.66 10.43
N ILE A 429 12.52 -35.98 10.29
CA ILE A 429 11.41 -35.15 10.78
C ILE A 429 11.43 -35.18 12.32
N LYS A 430 11.56 -34.02 12.96
CA LYS A 430 11.33 -33.91 14.41
C LYS A 430 9.81 -33.88 14.67
N PRO A 431 9.30 -34.56 15.71
CA PRO A 431 7.88 -34.51 16.02
C PRO A 431 7.44 -33.07 16.26
N GLN A 432 6.45 -32.61 15.48
CA GLN A 432 5.89 -31.27 15.51
C GLN A 432 5.33 -30.95 16.91
N LEU A 433 5.87 -29.94 17.58
CA LEU A 433 5.15 -29.27 18.66
C LEU A 433 4.00 -28.50 17.99
N LYS A 434 2.75 -28.93 18.22
CA LYS A 434 1.55 -28.33 17.58
C LYS A 434 1.62 -26.79 17.60
N SER A 435 1.27 -26.18 16.48
CA SER A 435 1.34 -24.73 16.21
C SER A 435 0.77 -23.83 17.33
N PHE A 436 -0.20 -24.34 18.11
CA PHE A 436 -0.77 -23.65 19.28
C PHE A 436 0.22 -23.47 20.43
N ALA A 437 0.98 -24.51 20.77
CA ALA A 437 1.97 -24.45 21.85
C ALA A 437 3.16 -23.59 21.46
N LEU A 438 3.62 -23.69 20.21
CA LEU A 438 4.70 -22.85 19.70
C LEU A 438 4.26 -21.38 19.57
N GLY A 439 3.02 -21.12 19.14
CA GLY A 439 2.44 -19.78 19.07
C GLY A 439 2.30 -19.12 20.44
N ILE A 440 1.77 -19.85 21.44
CA ILE A 440 1.67 -19.35 22.82
C ILE A 440 3.06 -19.20 23.44
N TYR A 441 3.98 -20.14 23.22
CA TYR A 441 5.34 -20.06 23.73
C TYR A 441 6.11 -18.87 23.14
N THR A 442 5.97 -18.63 21.82
CA THR A 442 6.58 -17.48 21.14
C THR A 442 5.94 -16.16 21.57
N LEU A 443 4.60 -16.12 21.71
CA LEU A 443 3.89 -14.94 22.22
C LEU A 443 4.31 -14.64 23.67
N ALA A 444 4.38 -15.66 24.52
CA ALA A 444 4.79 -15.52 25.92
C ALA A 444 6.24 -15.05 26.02
N ILE A 445 7.16 -15.60 25.21
CA ILE A 445 8.56 -15.15 25.17
C ILE A 445 8.66 -13.71 24.68
N ARG A 446 7.98 -13.36 23.58
CA ARG A 446 8.02 -11.99 23.03
C ARG A 446 7.39 -10.95 23.96
N VAL A 447 6.30 -11.30 24.64
CA VAL A 447 5.70 -10.44 25.67
C VAL A 447 6.65 -10.32 26.87
N LEU A 448 7.29 -11.41 27.30
CA LEU A 448 8.26 -11.39 28.39
C LEU A 448 9.52 -10.58 28.05
N GLU A 449 10.00 -10.64 26.80
CA GLU A 449 11.09 -9.80 26.27
C GLU A 449 10.73 -8.31 26.30
N ILE A 450 9.48 -7.93 26.01
CA ILE A 450 9.01 -6.54 26.12
C ILE A 450 9.02 -6.08 27.58
N PHE A 451 8.66 -6.96 28.53
CA PHE A 451 8.71 -6.64 29.96
C PHE A 451 10.13 -6.61 30.53
N THR A 452 11.09 -7.35 29.97
CA THR A 452 12.50 -7.33 30.41
C THR A 452 13.34 -6.28 29.70
N ALA A 453 12.91 -5.77 28.54
CA ALA A 453 13.55 -4.67 27.82
C ALA A 453 13.14 -3.27 28.30
N LEU A 454 12.24 -3.15 29.27
CA LEU A 454 12.03 -1.90 30.01
C LEU A 454 13.30 -1.61 30.81
N PRO A 455 14.05 -0.52 30.52
CA PRO A 455 15.16 -0.12 31.36
C PRO A 455 14.58 0.14 32.75
N LYS A 456 15.17 -0.48 33.77
CA LYS A 456 14.91 -0.13 35.17
C LYS A 456 15.12 1.39 35.31
N MET A 457 14.03 2.15 35.39
CA MET A 457 14.02 3.46 36.03
C MET A 457 13.92 3.25 37.53
#